data_AF-A0A7W8ZVF0-F1
#
_entry.id   AF-A0A7W8ZVF0-F1
#
_cell.length_a   1.000
_cell.length_b   1.000
_cell.length_c   1.000
_cell.angle_alpha   90.00
_cell.angle_beta   90.00
_cell.angle_gamma   90.00
#
_symmetry.space_group_name_H-M   'P 1'
#
loop_
_entity.id
_entity.type
_entity.pdbx_description
1 polymer ?
#
loop_
_entity_poly.entity_id
_entity_poly.type
_entity_poly.pdbx_seq_one_letter_code
_entity_poly.pdbx_strand_id
1 'polypeptide(L)'
;MFDQHPKPPDSRWISVIFLQGEHAEDVLGMIDRSGPAMARQFLRQWDYGDETTEAALTNGYVYDHIPAGKTDRTFEDATSPYALTYSTQFRYVSLLRRYPVAPEWEPAPAPSTMPAIRTHHAADIWAPPGDRASSTAGHAVAL
;
A
#
# COMPACT_ATOMS: atom_id res chain seq x y z
N MET A 1 -28.68 -10.79 6.13
CA MET A 1 -27.49 -11.32 6.81
C MET A 1 -26.45 -11.58 5.74
N PHE A 2 -25.49 -10.68 5.55
CA PHE A 2 -24.38 -10.85 4.60
C PHE A 2 -23.13 -10.23 5.18
N ASP A 3 -22.59 -10.83 6.25
CA ASP A 3 -21.24 -10.56 6.70
C ASP A 3 -20.31 -11.62 6.08
N GLN A 4 -20.21 -11.62 4.75
CA GLN A 4 -19.04 -12.21 4.11
C GLN A 4 -17.93 -11.17 4.21
N HIS A 5 -17.24 -11.14 5.34
CA HIS A 5 -15.93 -10.50 5.40
C HIS A 5 -15.08 -11.20 4.32
N PRO A 6 -14.61 -10.48 3.29
CA PRO A 6 -13.69 -11.09 2.34
C PRO A 6 -12.48 -11.54 3.14
N LYS A 7 -12.26 -12.85 3.23
CA LYS A 7 -11.07 -13.40 3.86
C LYS A 7 -9.86 -12.71 3.19
N PRO A 8 -8.98 -12.03 3.94
CA PRO A 8 -7.81 -11.43 3.34
C PRO A 8 -7.04 -12.55 2.61
N PRO A 9 -6.49 -12.24 1.43
CA PRO A 9 -5.79 -13.25 0.64
C PRO A 9 -4.71 -13.91 1.49
N ASP A 10 -4.62 -15.23 1.41
CA ASP A 10 -3.67 -16.02 2.21
C ASP A 10 -2.20 -15.58 1.97
N SER A 11 -1.92 -14.84 0.89
CA SER A 11 -0.64 -14.13 0.67
C SER A 11 -0.76 -13.00 -0.34
N ARG A 12 -0.01 -11.92 -0.14
CA ARG A 12 0.19 -10.84 -1.14
C ARG A 12 1.55 -10.97 -1.81
N TRP A 13 1.71 -10.28 -2.92
CA TRP A 13 2.94 -10.20 -3.71
C TRP A 13 3.28 -8.75 -3.96
N ILE A 14 4.57 -8.40 -3.88
CA ILE A 14 5.07 -7.09 -4.28
C ILE A 14 5.93 -7.23 -5.53
N SER A 15 5.87 -6.24 -6.43
CA SER A 15 6.81 -6.15 -7.56
C SER A 15 8.18 -5.72 -7.05
N VAL A 16 9.18 -6.57 -7.26
CA VAL A 16 10.59 -6.24 -7.01
C VAL A 16 11.13 -5.45 -8.20
N ILE A 17 10.95 -5.99 -9.40
CA ILE A 17 11.39 -5.37 -10.64
C ILE A 17 10.46 -5.76 -11.78
N PHE A 18 10.20 -4.81 -12.66
CA PHE A 18 9.47 -5.01 -13.90
C PHE A 18 10.32 -4.46 -15.05
N LEU A 19 10.68 -5.34 -15.97
CA LEU A 19 11.46 -5.02 -17.16
C LEU A 19 10.57 -5.18 -18.39
N GLN A 20 10.69 -4.26 -19.33
CA GLN A 20 9.96 -4.30 -20.60
C GLN A 20 10.85 -3.82 -21.75
N GLY A 21 10.56 -4.29 -22.96
CA GLY A 21 11.30 -3.89 -24.16
C GLY A 21 12.73 -4.40 -24.10
N GLU A 22 13.70 -3.56 -24.44
CA GLU A 22 15.12 -3.96 -24.53
C GLU A 22 15.65 -4.52 -23.21
N HIS A 23 15.26 -3.95 -22.07
CA HIS A 23 15.69 -4.47 -20.76
C HIS A 23 15.13 -5.86 -20.44
N ALA A 24 13.95 -6.20 -20.97
CA ALA A 24 13.39 -7.54 -20.82
C ALA A 24 14.07 -8.54 -21.75
N GLU A 25 14.50 -8.12 -22.93
CA GLU A 25 15.06 -9.01 -23.95
C GLU A 25 16.31 -9.75 -23.49
N ASP A 26 17.21 -9.07 -22.79
CA ASP A 26 18.40 -9.70 -22.24
C ASP A 26 18.03 -10.85 -21.27
N VAL A 27 17.02 -10.61 -20.44
CA VAL A 27 16.52 -11.58 -19.47
C VAL A 27 15.71 -12.67 -20.15
N LEU A 28 14.88 -12.37 -21.14
CA LEU A 28 14.15 -13.36 -21.94
C LEU A 28 15.11 -14.28 -22.69
N GLY A 29 16.18 -13.74 -23.26
CA GLY A 29 17.25 -14.52 -23.87
C GLY A 29 18.00 -15.38 -22.84
N MET A 30 18.18 -14.90 -21.60
CA MET A 30 18.72 -15.70 -20.50
C MET A 30 17.77 -16.84 -20.12
N ILE A 31 16.46 -16.59 -20.06
CA ILE A 31 15.43 -17.61 -19.78
C ILE A 31 15.47 -18.71 -20.87
N ASP A 32 15.59 -18.33 -22.14
CA ASP A 32 15.65 -19.29 -23.25
C ASP A 32 16.91 -20.17 -23.19
N ARG A 33 18.07 -19.57 -22.87
CA ARG A 33 19.36 -20.30 -22.84
C ARG A 33 19.61 -21.10 -21.56
N SER A 34 19.18 -20.60 -20.41
CA SER A 34 19.58 -21.11 -19.08
C SER A 34 18.40 -21.40 -18.16
N GLY A 35 17.17 -21.17 -18.62
CA GLY A 35 15.95 -21.45 -17.89
C GLY A 35 15.51 -20.34 -16.93
N PRO A 36 14.23 -20.38 -16.51
CA PRO A 36 13.63 -19.35 -15.65
C PRO A 36 14.24 -19.30 -14.24
N ALA A 37 14.80 -20.41 -13.74
CA ALA A 37 15.46 -20.45 -12.44
C ALA A 37 16.69 -19.53 -12.39
N MET A 38 17.51 -19.51 -13.45
CA MET A 38 18.67 -18.64 -13.54
C MET A 38 18.27 -17.16 -13.65
N ALA A 39 17.27 -16.84 -14.48
CA ALA A 39 16.75 -15.49 -14.60
C ALA A 39 16.17 -14.97 -13.27
N ARG A 40 15.47 -15.81 -12.51
CA ARG A 40 15.00 -15.47 -11.17
C ARG A 40 16.17 -15.15 -10.24
N GLN A 41 17.23 -15.96 -10.22
CA GLN A 41 18.41 -15.67 -9.39
C GLN A 41 19.10 -14.36 -9.78
N PHE A 42 19.24 -14.11 -11.09
CA PHE A 42 19.78 -12.86 -11.60
C PHE A 42 18.95 -11.66 -11.16
N LEU A 43 17.62 -11.70 -11.33
CA LEU A 43 16.75 -10.58 -10.98
C LEU A 43 16.67 -10.30 -9.46
N ARG A 44 16.98 -11.30 -8.61
CA ARG A 44 16.98 -11.10 -7.15
C ARG A 44 18.03 -10.11 -6.66
N GLN A 45 19.06 -9.81 -7.44
CA GLN A 45 20.07 -8.81 -7.05
C GLN A 45 19.49 -7.37 -7.00
N TRP A 46 18.31 -7.13 -7.59
CA TRP A 46 17.58 -5.86 -7.52
C TRP A 46 16.60 -5.79 -6.34
N ASP A 47 16.49 -6.86 -5.56
CA ASP A 47 15.72 -6.83 -4.33
C ASP A 47 16.58 -6.31 -3.18
N TYR A 48 16.39 -5.04 -2.83
CA TYR A 48 17.11 -4.39 -1.73
C TYR A 48 16.45 -4.64 -0.37
N GLY A 49 15.43 -5.50 -0.27
CA GLY A 49 14.80 -5.80 1.02
C GLY A 49 13.69 -4.79 1.35
N ASP A 50 13.85 -4.05 2.43
CA ASP A 50 12.80 -3.16 2.96
C ASP A 50 12.58 -1.94 2.06
N GLU A 51 13.64 -1.37 1.50
CA GLU A 51 13.54 -0.25 0.56
C GLU A 51 12.70 -0.63 -0.67
N THR A 52 12.85 -1.87 -1.15
CA THR A 52 12.03 -2.40 -2.26
C THR A 52 10.59 -2.63 -1.82
N THR A 53 10.36 -3.10 -0.58
CA THR A 53 9.01 -3.23 -0.02
C THR A 53 8.33 -1.87 0.06
N GLU A 54 8.96 -0.88 0.69
CA GLU A 54 8.39 0.45 0.87
C GLU A 54 8.12 1.13 -0.46
N ALA A 55 9.03 1.00 -1.43
CA ALA A 55 8.82 1.49 -2.78
C ALA A 55 7.60 0.83 -3.44
N ALA A 56 7.47 -0.50 -3.35
CA ALA A 56 6.34 -1.22 -3.93
C ALA A 56 5.01 -0.83 -3.26
N LEU A 57 4.97 -0.71 -1.93
CA LEU A 57 3.79 -0.27 -1.19
C LEU A 57 3.39 1.16 -1.55
N THR A 58 4.36 2.08 -1.60
CA THR A 58 4.13 3.50 -1.91
C THR A 58 3.59 3.69 -3.33
N ASN A 59 4.12 2.93 -4.29
CA ASN A 59 3.69 3.00 -5.69
C ASN A 59 2.46 2.12 -5.99
N GLY A 60 1.99 1.33 -5.02
CA GLY A 60 0.84 0.44 -5.20
C GLY A 60 1.13 -0.81 -6.04
N TYR A 61 2.40 -1.22 -6.17
CA TYR A 61 2.80 -2.46 -6.85
C TYR A 61 2.64 -3.69 -5.97
N VAL A 62 1.45 -3.82 -5.37
CA VAL A 62 1.05 -4.89 -4.46
C VAL A 62 -0.13 -5.63 -5.09
N TYR A 63 -0.07 -6.95 -5.06
CA TYR A 63 -1.05 -7.81 -5.71
C TYR A 63 -1.51 -8.91 -4.75
N ASP A 64 -2.80 -9.24 -4.78
CA ASP A 64 -3.37 -10.32 -3.98
C ASP A 64 -3.07 -11.72 -4.56
N HIS A 65 -2.71 -11.77 -5.83
CA HIS A 65 -2.25 -12.96 -6.55
C HIS A 65 -1.18 -12.55 -7.56
N ILE A 66 -0.46 -13.52 -8.11
CA ILE A 66 0.55 -13.24 -9.14
C ILE A 66 -0.15 -12.67 -10.38
N PRO A 67 0.17 -11.43 -10.81
CA PRO A 67 -0.38 -10.85 -12.03
C PRO A 67 0.19 -11.59 -13.24
N ALA A 68 -0.61 -12.51 -13.79
CA ALA A 68 -0.30 -13.25 -15.01
C ALA A 68 -1.53 -13.27 -15.93
N GLY A 69 -1.34 -12.74 -17.14
CA GLY A 69 -2.30 -12.84 -18.24
C GLY A 69 -2.26 -14.21 -18.92
N LYS A 70 -3.20 -14.45 -19.86
CA LYS A 70 -3.33 -15.73 -20.58
C LYS A 70 -2.09 -16.11 -21.41
N THR A 71 -1.29 -15.13 -21.80
CA THR A 71 -0.10 -15.29 -22.63
C THR A 71 1.18 -15.43 -21.79
N ASP A 72 1.06 -15.26 -20.47
CA ASP A 72 2.21 -15.19 -19.60
C ASP A 72 2.61 -16.58 -19.14
N ARG A 73 3.90 -16.73 -18.91
CA ARG A 73 4.47 -17.87 -18.23
C ARG A 73 4.81 -17.46 -16.80
N THR A 74 4.34 -18.26 -15.86
CA THR A 74 4.64 -18.09 -14.44
C THR A 74 5.57 -19.22 -13.99
N PHE A 75 6.65 -18.85 -13.33
CA PHE A 75 7.57 -19.79 -12.70
C PHE A 75 7.64 -19.49 -11.20
N GLU A 76 7.19 -20.46 -10.41
CA GLU A 76 7.14 -20.42 -8.95
C GLU A 76 7.87 -21.63 -8.38
N ASP A 77 8.48 -21.44 -7.21
CA ASP A 77 9.17 -22.49 -6.46
C ASP A 77 8.66 -22.46 -5.02
N ALA A 78 8.14 -23.58 -4.52
CA ALA A 78 7.60 -23.69 -3.16
C ALA A 78 8.63 -23.38 -2.06
N THR A 79 9.92 -23.52 -2.36
CA THR A 79 11.02 -23.22 -1.45
C THR A 79 11.53 -21.78 -1.55
N SER A 80 11.02 -20.99 -2.50
CA SER A 80 11.45 -19.63 -2.73
C SER A 80 10.31 -18.63 -2.56
N PRO A 81 10.54 -17.48 -1.89
CA PRO A 81 9.51 -16.45 -1.77
C PRO A 81 9.35 -15.64 -3.06
N TYR A 82 9.90 -16.08 -4.20
CA TYR A 82 9.89 -15.34 -5.44
C TYR A 82 9.13 -16.07 -6.54
N ALA A 83 8.33 -15.30 -7.27
CA ALA A 83 7.67 -15.73 -8.49
C ALA A 83 8.20 -14.91 -9.66
N LEU A 84 8.39 -15.56 -10.80
CA LEU A 84 8.80 -14.92 -12.05
C LEU A 84 7.64 -15.00 -13.04
N THR A 85 7.19 -13.86 -13.56
CA THR A 85 6.24 -13.80 -14.67
C THR A 85 6.89 -13.20 -15.89
N TYR A 86 6.65 -13.77 -17.07
CA TYR A 86 7.23 -13.27 -18.29
C TYR A 86 6.37 -13.57 -19.51
N SER A 87 6.46 -12.69 -20.50
CA SER A 87 5.81 -12.84 -21.78
C SER A 87 6.78 -12.52 -22.89
N THR A 88 7.08 -13.51 -23.74
CA THR A 88 7.90 -13.28 -24.94
C THR A 88 7.13 -12.47 -25.99
N GLN A 89 5.81 -12.62 -26.05
CA GLN A 89 4.95 -11.88 -26.98
C GLN A 89 4.93 -10.38 -26.67
N PHE A 90 4.80 -10.03 -25.38
CA PHE A 90 4.73 -8.63 -24.94
C PHE A 90 6.08 -8.08 -24.44
N ARG A 91 7.15 -8.89 -24.56
CA ARG A 91 8.54 -8.55 -24.21
C ARG A 91 8.66 -7.94 -22.82
N TYR A 92 8.18 -8.65 -21.81
CA TYR A 92 8.36 -8.26 -20.41
C TYR A 92 8.73 -9.43 -19.50
N VAL A 93 9.37 -9.06 -18.39
CA VAL A 93 9.70 -9.94 -17.27
C VAL A 93 9.45 -9.19 -15.96
N SER A 94 8.78 -9.83 -15.01
CA SER A 94 8.58 -9.30 -13.66
C SER A 94 9.03 -10.32 -12.63
N LEU A 95 9.79 -9.84 -11.64
CA LEU A 95 10.09 -10.59 -10.43
C LEU A 95 9.18 -10.07 -9.31
N LEU A 96 8.48 -11.00 -8.68
CA LEU A 96 7.61 -10.75 -7.55
C LEU A 96 8.19 -11.40 -6.30
N ARG A 97 8.01 -10.76 -5.14
CA ARG A 97 8.31 -11.34 -3.83
C ARG A 97 7.04 -11.49 -3.02
N ARG A 98 6.88 -12.63 -2.36
CA ARG A 98 5.78 -12.90 -1.45
C ARG A 98 5.90 -11.98 -0.24
N TYR A 99 4.85 -11.23 0.02
CA TYR A 99 4.74 -10.30 1.13
C TYR A 99 3.71 -10.83 2.11
N PRO A 100 4.12 -11.16 3.35
CA PRO A 100 3.18 -11.61 4.36
C PRO A 100 2.20 -10.48 4.66
N VAL A 101 0.91 -10.76 4.47
CA VAL A 101 -0.12 -9.90 5.07
C VAL A 101 -0.03 -10.18 6.55
N ALA A 102 0.41 -9.22 7.35
CA ALA A 102 0.19 -9.31 8.78
C ALA A 102 -1.31 -9.58 8.96
N PRO A 103 -1.74 -10.62 9.70
CA PRO A 103 -3.14 -10.77 10.05
C PRO A 103 -3.56 -9.43 10.62
N GLU A 104 -4.56 -8.81 9.99
CA GLU A 104 -4.95 -7.43 10.25
C GLU A 104 -4.86 -7.12 11.74
N TRP A 105 -4.11 -6.07 12.04
CA TRP A 105 -4.27 -5.22 13.20
C TRP A 105 -5.64 -5.44 13.84
N GLU A 106 -5.69 -6.22 14.92
CA GLU A 106 -6.86 -6.29 15.76
C GLU A 106 -7.06 -4.83 16.23
N PRO A 107 -8.13 -4.13 15.81
CA PRO A 107 -8.33 -2.77 16.28
C PRO A 107 -8.36 -2.84 17.80
N ALA A 108 -7.40 -2.18 18.45
CA ALA A 108 -7.35 -2.12 19.91
C ALA A 108 -8.77 -1.83 20.41
N PRO A 109 -9.31 -2.62 21.37
CA PRO A 109 -10.69 -2.47 21.78
C PRO A 109 -10.91 -1.00 22.13
N ALA A 110 -11.92 -0.40 21.50
CA ALA A 110 -12.26 1.01 21.74
C ALA A 110 -12.24 1.25 23.25
N PRO A 111 -11.61 2.34 23.74
CA PRO A 111 -11.59 2.61 25.16
C PRO A 111 -13.02 2.58 25.65
N SER A 112 -13.33 1.61 26.52
CA SER A 112 -14.65 1.46 27.11
C SER A 112 -15.00 2.81 27.70
N THR A 113 -15.98 3.49 27.10
CA THR A 113 -16.55 4.69 27.69
C THR A 113 -17.27 4.22 28.93
N MET A 114 -16.55 4.22 30.05
CA MET A 114 -17.17 4.11 31.36
C MET A 114 -18.22 5.21 31.43
N PRO A 115 -19.48 4.91 31.83
CA PRO A 115 -20.47 5.95 31.98
C PRO A 115 -19.96 6.89 33.07
N ALA A 116 -19.58 8.10 32.68
CA ALA A 116 -19.33 9.18 33.62
C ALA A 116 -20.61 9.36 34.42
N ILE A 117 -20.53 9.03 35.72
CA ILE A 117 -21.55 9.36 36.71
C ILE A 117 -21.84 10.84 36.55
N ARG A 118 -23.07 11.14 36.11
CA ARG A 118 -23.57 12.49 35.93
C ARG A 118 -23.85 13.05 37.32
N THR A 119 -22.85 13.65 37.95
CA THR A 119 -23.08 14.43 39.15
C THR A 119 -23.69 15.76 38.72
N HIS A 120 -25.01 15.84 38.82
CA HIS A 120 -25.75 17.09 38.71
C HIS A 120 -25.36 17.95 39.93
N HIS A 121 -24.51 18.96 39.73
CA HIS A 121 -24.48 20.09 40.65
C HIS A 121 -24.68 21.36 39.85
N ALA A 122 -25.71 22.07 40.28
CA ALA A 122 -26.39 23.14 39.59
C ALA A 122 -25.67 24.48 39.73
N ALA A 123 -26.01 25.38 38.78
CA ALA A 123 -26.02 26.83 38.92
C ALA A 123 -24.64 27.48 39.09
N ASP A 124 -24.32 28.64 38.54
CA ASP A 124 -24.96 29.63 37.68
C ASP A 124 -23.79 30.51 37.19
N ILE A 125 -24.08 31.58 36.44
CA ILE A 125 -23.16 32.66 35.96
C ILE A 125 -23.06 32.70 34.42
N TRP A 126 -24.22 32.97 33.82
CA TRP A 126 -24.51 34.20 33.05
C TRP A 126 -23.45 34.80 32.09
N ALA A 127 -23.70 34.51 30.79
CA ALA A 127 -23.80 35.37 29.60
C ALA A 127 -22.65 36.31 29.12
N PRO A 128 -22.32 36.28 27.80
CA PRO A 128 -21.57 37.35 27.13
C PRO A 128 -22.53 38.40 26.52
N PRO A 129 -22.17 39.69 26.41
CA PRO A 129 -22.89 40.57 25.50
C PRO A 129 -22.23 40.51 24.12
N GLY A 130 -23.03 40.09 23.14
CA GLY A 130 -22.76 40.29 21.72
C GLY A 130 -22.96 41.75 21.30
N ASP A 131 -22.29 42.07 20.20
CA ASP A 131 -22.18 43.32 19.47
C ASP A 131 -23.40 44.27 19.44
N ARG A 132 -23.11 45.57 19.53
CA ARG A 132 -23.96 46.62 18.96
C ARG A 132 -23.11 47.66 18.24
N ALA A 133 -23.21 47.65 16.91
CA ALA A 133 -22.74 48.68 16.00
C ALA A 133 -23.39 50.05 16.31
N SER A 134 -22.66 51.14 16.08
CA SER A 134 -23.17 52.36 15.42
C SER A 134 -22.03 53.29 15.02
N SER A 135 -22.21 53.86 13.84
CA SER A 135 -21.30 54.65 13.04
C SER A 135 -21.04 56.08 13.56
N THR A 136 -20.01 56.69 12.97
CA THR A 136 -20.01 58.07 12.41
C THR A 136 -19.16 59.14 13.10
N ALA A 137 -18.15 59.56 12.32
CA ALA A 137 -17.60 60.91 12.12
C ALA A 137 -16.70 61.59 13.17
N GLY A 138 -15.63 62.22 12.65
CA GLY A 138 -14.75 63.18 13.32
C GLY A 138 -13.28 62.90 13.03
N HIS A 139 -12.79 63.09 11.79
CA HIS A 139 -12.08 64.29 11.34
C HIS A 139 -10.86 64.74 12.19
N ALA A 140 -9.73 64.89 11.47
CA ALA A 140 -8.63 65.86 11.64
C ALA A 140 -7.34 65.49 12.41
N VAL A 141 -6.30 65.24 11.59
CA VAL A 141 -5.01 65.99 11.50
C VAL A 141 -3.87 65.77 12.51
N ALA A 142 -2.70 65.47 11.89
CA ALA A 142 -1.30 65.81 12.21
C ALA A 142 -0.66 65.35 13.54
N LEU A 143 0.46 64.62 13.44
CA LEU A 143 1.80 65.19 13.20
C LEU A 143 2.69 64.17 12.48
#